data_AF-A0AAU3KFR2-F1
#
_entry.id   AF-A0AAU3KFR2-F1
#
_cell.length_a   1.000
_cell.length_b   1.000
_cell.length_c   1.000
_cell.angle_alpha   90.00
_cell.angle_beta   90.00
_cell.angle_gamma   90.00
#
_symmetry.space_group_name_H-M   'P 1'
#
loop_
_entity.id
_entity.type
_entity.pdbx_description
1 polymer ?
#
loop_
_entity_poly.entity_id
_entity_poly.type
_entity_poly.pdbx_seq_one_letter_code
_entity_poly.pdbx_strand_id
1 'polypeptide(L)'
;MEELTTSDYGEDLQVRIFDDGVATPYLFFVQAKHVKRGSKFRSKDGRYISHRKFERHHLESWENFSQPVVLTLWDAERDETYWDIAQSLDWPPTSRKTKKSTVRFPTDNLLDANGLARIRARTIARSQRHERELSGVQVLIGRVRELFDAEIDYDPRAERILITLPNGDGDLTFYGEMAKTLDEVTKRTGLDAATVYLLMMDMTSALIDCAEKYPFPFIRNGSVKLATGAKDVFREAIRDQEIRPGRSVGEGLARFIDTHPDLVGPRADQLDDSDRE
;
A
#
# COMPACT_ATOMS: atom_id res chain seq x y z
N MET A 1 -19.15 30.08 5.70
CA MET A 1 -19.33 28.72 6.21
C MET A 1 -18.54 27.85 5.24
N GLU A 2 -17.25 27.66 5.54
CA GLU A 2 -16.31 26.95 4.67
C GLU A 2 -16.59 25.45 4.79
N GLU A 3 -17.02 24.86 3.68
CA GLU A 3 -17.16 23.43 3.51
C GLU A 3 -15.78 22.78 3.60
N LEU A 4 -15.44 22.26 4.78
CA LEU A 4 -14.32 21.36 5.03
C LEU A 4 -14.57 20.05 4.26
N THR A 5 -14.26 20.06 2.97
CA THR A 5 -14.19 18.86 2.17
C THR A 5 -12.78 18.27 2.29
N THR A 6 -12.77 16.95 2.44
CA THR A 6 -11.62 16.03 2.26
C THR A 6 -10.52 16.07 3.32
N SER A 7 -10.29 14.90 3.93
CA SER A 7 -9.16 14.64 4.81
C SER A 7 -7.87 15.02 4.10
N ASP A 8 -7.14 15.96 4.71
CA ASP A 8 -5.82 16.34 4.26
C ASP A 8 -4.91 15.11 4.44
N TYR A 9 -4.61 14.39 3.35
CA TYR A 9 -3.79 13.16 3.37
C TYR A 9 -2.32 13.44 3.74
N GLY A 10 -2.02 14.69 4.11
CA GLY A 10 -0.78 15.06 4.75
C GLY A 10 0.41 15.11 3.81
N GLU A 11 0.19 15.34 2.51
CA GLU A 11 1.19 15.67 1.51
C GLU A 11 0.92 17.08 0.99
N ASP A 12 1.90 17.97 1.11
CA ASP A 12 1.71 19.38 0.76
C ASP A 12 1.99 19.66 -0.73
N LEU A 13 2.95 18.96 -1.34
CA LEU A 13 3.35 19.18 -2.74
C LEU A 13 3.73 17.88 -3.45
N GLN A 14 3.43 17.81 -4.74
CA GLN A 14 4.02 16.85 -5.68
C GLN A 14 5.04 17.58 -6.56
N VAL A 15 6.29 17.11 -6.56
CA VAL A 15 7.39 17.76 -7.28
C VAL A 15 7.92 16.82 -8.36
N ARG A 16 8.00 17.32 -9.60
CA ARG A 16 8.63 16.64 -10.73
C ARG A 16 10.00 17.26 -11.02
N ILE A 17 10.98 16.41 -11.30
CA ILE A 17 12.33 16.84 -11.68
C ILE A 17 12.36 17.18 -13.17
N PHE A 18 12.95 18.31 -13.52
CA PHE A 18 13.17 18.76 -14.89
C PHE A 18 14.67 18.84 -15.15
N ASP A 19 15.10 18.37 -16.31
CA ASP A 19 16.45 18.53 -16.82
C ASP A 19 16.38 19.38 -18.09
N ASP A 20 17.06 20.53 -18.10
CA ASP A 20 17.06 21.49 -19.22
C ASP A 20 15.65 21.89 -19.72
N GLY A 21 14.71 22.06 -18.78
CA GLY A 21 13.32 22.40 -19.08
C GLY A 21 12.46 21.22 -19.55
N VAL A 22 13.03 20.03 -19.68
CA VAL A 22 12.32 18.80 -20.06
C VAL A 22 11.92 18.02 -18.81
N ALA A 23 10.65 17.64 -18.74
CA ALA A 23 10.12 16.84 -17.64
C ALA A 23 10.73 15.43 -17.64
N THR A 24 11.33 15.02 -16.52
CA THR A 24 11.80 13.64 -16.31
C THR A 24 10.67 12.76 -15.74
N PRO A 25 10.78 11.42 -15.78
CA PRO A 25 9.83 10.54 -15.10
C PRO A 25 9.97 10.58 -13.56
N TYR A 26 11.01 11.23 -13.04
CA TYR A 26 11.31 11.23 -11.60
C TYR A 26 10.48 12.29 -10.87
N LEU A 27 9.72 11.83 -9.89
CA LEU A 27 8.91 12.69 -9.02
C LEU A 27 9.04 12.26 -7.56
N PHE A 28 8.76 13.19 -6.66
CA PHE A 28 8.72 12.97 -5.23
C PHE A 28 7.62 13.81 -4.59
N PHE A 29 7.19 13.40 -3.40
CA PHE A 29 6.24 14.16 -2.60
C PHE A 29 6.98 14.97 -1.54
N VAL A 30 6.39 16.08 -1.11
CA VAL A 30 6.94 16.92 -0.04
C VAL A 30 5.92 17.06 1.07
N GLN A 31 6.36 16.86 2.31
CA GLN A 31 5.64 17.30 3.48
C GLN A 31 6.41 18.40 4.22
N ALA A 32 5.84 19.60 4.23
CA ALA A 32 6.38 20.77 4.88
C ALA A 32 5.87 20.92 6.33
N LYS A 33 6.81 21.27 7.20
CA LYS A 33 6.55 21.71 8.58
C LYS A 33 7.39 22.95 8.86
N HIS A 34 7.03 23.68 9.91
CA HIS A 34 7.81 24.81 10.37
C HIS A 34 7.93 24.82 11.90
N VAL A 35 8.96 25.50 12.39
CA VAL A 35 9.16 25.83 13.82
C VAL A 35 9.56 27.30 13.95
N LYS A 36 8.99 27.98 14.95
CA LYS A 36 9.28 29.41 15.19
C LYS A 36 10.62 29.67 15.89
N ARG A 37 11.15 28.69 16.61
CA ARG A 37 12.38 28.80 17.43
C ARG A 37 13.14 27.48 17.36
N GLY A 38 13.86 27.22 16.27
CA GLY A 38 14.56 25.96 16.08
C GLY A 38 15.65 25.70 17.11
N SER A 39 16.23 26.74 17.73
CA SER A 39 17.18 26.62 18.84
C SER A 39 16.67 25.73 19.98
N LYS A 40 15.37 25.78 20.32
CA LYS A 40 14.74 24.97 21.38
C LYS A 40 14.61 23.49 21.02
N PHE A 41 14.64 23.17 19.74
CA PHE A 41 14.44 21.82 19.21
C PHE A 41 15.74 21.18 18.70
N ARG A 42 16.83 21.94 18.73
CA ARG A 42 18.15 21.46 18.34
C ARG A 42 18.71 20.49 19.39
N SER A 43 19.36 19.43 18.93
CA SER A 43 20.09 18.52 19.80
C SER A 43 21.26 19.22 20.49
N LYS A 44 21.71 18.70 21.64
CA LYS A 44 22.82 19.29 22.41
C LYS A 44 24.13 19.38 21.60
N ASP A 45 24.35 18.42 20.70
CA ASP A 45 25.51 18.36 19.80
C ASP A 45 25.30 19.13 18.49
N GLY A 46 24.15 19.79 18.31
CA GLY A 46 23.87 20.60 17.12
C GLY A 46 23.60 19.83 15.83
N ARG A 47 23.69 18.48 15.83
CA ARG A 47 23.58 17.63 14.64
C ARG A 47 22.16 17.49 14.09
N TYR A 48 21.14 17.72 14.93
CA TYR A 48 19.75 17.52 14.55
C TYR A 48 18.85 18.64 15.05
N ILE A 49 17.75 18.87 14.33
CA ILE A 49 16.59 19.62 14.81
C ILE A 49 15.37 18.69 14.84
N SER A 50 14.62 18.69 15.96
CA SER A 50 13.53 17.72 16.18
C SER A 50 12.15 18.32 15.99
N HIS A 51 11.24 17.63 15.31
CA HIS A 51 9.82 17.98 15.23
C HIS A 51 8.94 16.87 15.80
N ARG A 52 8.17 17.17 16.86
CA ARG A 52 7.45 16.16 17.69
C ARG A 52 5.99 15.89 17.27
N LYS A 53 5.53 16.43 16.15
CA LYS A 53 4.09 16.45 15.78
C LYS A 53 3.78 15.72 14.47
N PHE A 54 4.60 14.74 14.06
CA PHE A 54 4.20 13.87 12.96
C PHE A 54 3.20 12.83 13.45
N GLU A 55 2.13 12.63 12.69
CA GLU A 55 1.20 11.54 12.94
C GLU A 55 1.84 10.23 12.52
N ARG A 56 1.81 9.23 13.40
CA ARG A 56 2.49 7.97 13.21
C ARG A 56 2.03 7.25 11.93
N HIS A 57 0.71 7.20 11.75
CA HIS A 57 0.11 6.48 10.62
C HIS A 57 0.45 7.12 9.26
N HIS A 58 0.70 8.44 9.21
CA HIS A 58 1.22 9.08 8.00
C HIS A 58 2.65 8.62 7.69
N LEU A 59 3.53 8.56 8.69
CA LEU A 59 4.90 8.07 8.49
C LEU A 59 4.91 6.60 8.06
N GLU A 60 4.06 5.76 8.66
CA GLU A 60 3.91 4.34 8.29
C GLU A 60 3.36 4.20 6.85
N SER A 61 2.45 5.07 6.43
CA SER A 61 1.99 5.13 5.04
C SER A 61 3.13 5.50 4.09
N TRP A 62 3.84 6.61 4.36
CA TRP A 62 4.93 7.11 3.50
C TRP A 62 6.13 6.15 3.40
N GLU A 63 6.40 5.36 4.44
CA GLU A 63 7.43 4.32 4.41
C GLU A 63 7.26 3.36 3.22
N ASN A 64 6.00 3.06 2.89
CA ASN A 64 5.61 2.12 1.85
C ASN A 64 5.40 2.78 0.48
N PHE A 65 5.54 4.10 0.36
CA PHE A 65 5.36 4.79 -0.92
C PHE A 65 6.47 4.43 -1.91
N SER A 66 6.10 4.20 -3.17
CA SER A 66 7.07 3.93 -4.23
C SER A 66 7.95 5.15 -4.51
N GLN A 67 7.34 6.34 -4.60
CA GLN A 67 8.06 7.60 -4.71
C GLN A 67 8.55 8.08 -3.33
N PRO A 68 9.71 8.75 -3.27
CA PRO A 68 10.21 9.26 -2.00
C PRO A 68 9.32 10.39 -1.48
N VAL A 69 9.16 10.43 -0.16
CA VAL A 69 8.46 11.51 0.55
C VAL A 69 9.50 12.33 1.30
N VAL A 70 9.78 13.52 0.77
CA VAL A 70 10.74 14.47 1.35
C VAL A 70 10.05 15.26 2.46
N LEU A 71 10.50 15.07 3.68
CA LEU A 71 10.05 15.86 4.82
C LEU A 71 10.90 17.13 4.87
N THR A 72 10.27 18.30 4.97
CA THR A 72 10.97 19.57 5.16
C THR A 72 10.57 20.24 6.46
N LEU A 73 11.53 20.92 7.08
CA LEU A 73 11.34 21.69 8.30
C LEU A 73 11.97 23.07 8.16
N TRP A 74 11.14 24.10 8.02
CA TRP A 74 11.59 25.49 8.04
C TRP A 74 11.78 25.99 9.49
N ASP A 75 13.01 26.44 9.81
CA ASP A 75 13.37 27.11 11.05
C ASP A 75 13.33 28.63 10.85
N ALA A 76 12.21 29.25 11.23
CA ALA A 76 12.00 30.68 11.05
C ALA A 76 12.96 31.56 11.87
N GLU A 77 13.64 31.02 12.88
CA GLU A 77 14.63 31.78 13.67
C GLU A 77 15.93 32.02 12.88
N ARG A 78 16.29 31.08 12.01
CA ARG A 78 17.52 31.12 11.20
C ARG A 78 17.26 31.36 9.72
N ASP A 79 16.00 31.31 9.32
CA ASP A 79 15.55 31.30 7.93
C ASP A 79 16.21 30.17 7.10
N GLU A 80 16.30 28.99 7.71
CA GLU A 80 16.88 27.80 7.10
C GLU A 80 15.81 26.72 6.96
N THR A 81 15.82 25.97 5.85
CA THR A 81 14.95 24.80 5.68
C THR A 81 15.79 23.53 5.70
N TYR A 82 15.50 22.62 6.62
CA TYR A 82 16.13 21.31 6.70
C TYR A 82 15.27 20.26 6.02
N TRP A 83 15.86 19.16 5.57
CA TRP A 83 15.11 18.07 4.97
C TRP A 83 15.61 16.67 5.36
N ASP A 84 14.73 15.70 5.23
CA ASP A 84 15.06 14.28 5.24
C ASP A 84 14.05 13.51 4.37
N ILE A 85 14.27 12.21 4.16
CA ILE A 85 13.34 11.36 3.41
C ILE A 85 12.67 10.41 4.39
N ALA A 86 11.34 10.34 4.36
CA ALA A 86 10.54 9.52 5.27
C ALA A 86 11.01 8.05 5.27
N GLN A 87 11.38 7.53 4.10
CA GLN A 87 11.84 6.16 3.91
C GLN A 87 13.31 5.91 4.29
N SER A 88 14.06 6.93 4.70
CA SER A 88 15.44 6.78 5.23
C SER A 88 15.55 7.13 6.72
N LEU A 89 14.42 7.34 7.39
CA LEU A 89 14.41 7.59 8.82
C LEU A 89 14.85 6.31 9.56
N ASP A 90 15.70 6.45 10.57
CA ASP A 90 16.03 5.36 11.50
C ASP A 90 14.76 5.00 12.31
N TRP A 91 13.98 4.08 11.77
CA TRP A 91 12.66 3.70 12.29
C TRP A 91 12.77 2.71 13.47
N PRO A 92 11.93 2.81 14.52
CA PRO A 92 10.88 3.80 14.74
C PRO A 92 11.33 4.99 15.63
N PRO A 93 10.99 6.24 15.26
CA PRO A 93 11.11 7.37 16.16
C PRO A 93 10.03 7.29 17.25
N THR A 94 10.42 6.77 18.41
CA THR A 94 9.66 6.65 19.68
C THR A 94 8.47 5.67 19.71
N SER A 95 8.31 5.03 20.87
CA SER A 95 7.31 4.02 21.31
C SER A 95 6.15 3.71 20.35
N ARG A 96 5.94 2.41 20.06
CA ARG A 96 4.75 1.88 19.35
C ARG A 96 3.41 2.30 19.95
N LYS A 97 3.39 2.81 21.19
CA LYS A 97 2.17 3.18 21.92
C LYS A 97 1.66 4.59 21.66
N THR A 98 2.42 5.47 20.99
CA THR A 98 2.03 6.87 20.79
C THR A 98 1.52 7.13 19.36
N LYS A 99 0.41 7.88 19.24
CA LYS A 99 -0.13 8.33 17.95
C LYS A 99 0.78 9.32 17.20
N LYS A 100 1.73 9.93 17.91
CA LYS A 100 2.68 10.92 17.37
C LYS A 100 4.11 10.40 17.47
N SER A 101 4.92 10.82 16.50
CA SER A 101 6.33 10.49 16.41
C SER A 101 7.18 11.76 16.30
N THR A 102 8.43 11.66 16.77
CA THR A 102 9.41 12.75 16.67
C THR A 102 10.38 12.48 15.53
N VAL A 103 10.33 13.29 14.48
CA VAL A 103 11.31 13.23 13.38
C VAL A 103 12.50 14.12 13.74
N ARG A 104 13.71 13.64 13.43
CA ARG A 104 14.96 14.39 13.60
C ARG A 104 15.50 14.71 12.20
N PHE A 105 15.68 15.99 11.92
CA PHE A 105 16.24 16.46 10.65
C PHE A 105 17.73 16.74 10.84
N PRO A 106 18.62 16.12 10.05
CA PRO A 106 20.04 16.43 10.05
C PRO A 106 20.29 17.89 9.68
N THR A 107 21.16 18.58 10.42
CA THR A 107 21.40 20.02 10.21
C THR A 107 22.32 20.32 9.03
N ASP A 108 22.96 19.30 8.47
CA ASP A 108 23.70 19.31 7.20
C ASP A 108 22.81 19.08 5.97
N ASN A 109 21.56 18.64 6.19
CA ASN A 109 20.54 18.56 5.15
C ASN A 109 19.78 19.87 4.98
N LEU A 110 20.47 20.91 4.52
CA LEU A 110 19.85 22.16 4.10
C LEU A 110 19.18 22.01 2.73
N LEU A 111 18.05 22.70 2.54
CA LEU A 111 17.35 22.80 1.26
C LEU A 111 17.98 23.92 0.41
N ASP A 112 19.25 23.74 0.07
CA ASP A 112 20.03 24.58 -0.83
C ASP A 112 20.30 23.84 -2.16
N ALA A 113 21.13 24.42 -3.03
CA ALA A 113 21.49 23.80 -4.31
C ALA A 113 22.10 22.38 -4.13
N ASN A 114 22.94 22.19 -3.11
CA ASN A 114 23.53 20.88 -2.82
C ASN A 114 22.49 19.90 -2.25
N GLY A 115 21.60 20.38 -1.40
CA GLY A 115 20.46 19.63 -0.87
C GLY A 115 19.54 19.14 -1.97
N LEU A 116 19.17 20.02 -2.90
CA LEU A 116 18.35 19.68 -4.08
C LEU A 116 19.04 18.63 -4.95
N ALA A 117 20.36 18.76 -5.18
CA ALA A 117 21.12 17.74 -5.91
C ALA A 117 21.09 16.37 -5.21
N ARG A 118 21.20 16.33 -3.87
CA ARG A 118 21.08 15.09 -3.09
C ARG A 118 19.65 14.52 -3.12
N ILE A 119 18.62 15.34 -3.02
CA ILE A 119 17.22 14.91 -3.17
C ILE A 119 17.00 14.30 -4.55
N ARG A 120 17.48 14.94 -5.62
CA ARG A 120 17.45 14.40 -7.00
C ARG A 120 18.14 13.05 -7.08
N ALA A 121 19.38 12.94 -6.60
CA ALA A 121 20.14 11.69 -6.63
C ALA A 121 19.43 10.56 -5.87
N ARG A 122 18.89 10.83 -4.68
CA ARG A 122 18.13 9.85 -3.89
C ARG A 122 16.83 9.44 -4.57
N THR A 123 16.14 10.38 -5.22
CA THR A 123 14.90 10.12 -5.97
C THR A 123 15.15 9.18 -7.15
N ILE A 124 16.18 9.47 -7.96
CA ILE A 124 16.58 8.63 -9.08
C ILE A 124 16.98 7.24 -8.59
N ALA A 125 17.84 7.15 -7.57
CA ALA A 125 18.33 5.89 -7.03
C ALA A 125 17.19 4.98 -6.53
N ARG A 126 16.17 5.57 -5.88
CA ARG A 126 14.99 4.84 -5.42
C ARG A 126 14.15 4.33 -6.58
N SER A 127 13.89 5.16 -7.59
CA SER A 127 13.16 4.75 -8.80
C SER A 127 13.85 3.57 -9.49
N GLN A 128 15.16 3.68 -9.68
CA GLN A 128 15.97 2.63 -10.31
C GLN A 128 16.09 1.37 -9.46
N ARG A 129 15.91 1.44 -8.13
CA ARG A 129 15.91 0.25 -7.27
C ARG A 129 14.74 -0.65 -7.62
N HIS A 130 13.55 -0.08 -7.78
CA HIS A 130 12.35 -0.83 -8.13
C HIS A 130 12.49 -1.51 -9.51
N GLU A 131 13.00 -0.78 -10.50
CA GLU A 131 13.29 -1.34 -11.84
C GLU A 131 14.31 -2.48 -11.78
N ARG A 132 15.36 -2.34 -10.97
CA ARG A 132 16.36 -3.40 -10.75
C ARG A 132 15.79 -4.62 -10.05
N GLU A 133 14.95 -4.44 -9.04
CA GLU A 133 14.28 -5.54 -8.34
C GLU A 133 13.36 -6.31 -9.30
N LEU A 134 12.55 -5.60 -10.11
CA LEU A 134 11.71 -6.23 -11.14
C LEU A 134 12.54 -6.97 -12.19
N SER A 135 13.62 -6.35 -12.68
CA SER A 135 14.54 -7.00 -13.63
C SER A 135 15.16 -8.26 -13.02
N GLY A 136 15.58 -8.22 -11.76
CA GLY A 136 16.12 -9.37 -11.03
C GLY A 136 15.10 -10.51 -10.88
N VAL A 137 13.84 -10.19 -10.58
CA VAL A 137 12.75 -11.18 -10.51
C VAL A 137 12.53 -11.84 -11.87
N GLN A 138 12.54 -11.09 -12.97
CA GLN A 138 12.39 -11.65 -14.31
C GLN A 138 13.53 -12.59 -14.69
N VAL A 139 14.77 -12.24 -14.33
CA VAL A 139 15.93 -13.12 -14.52
C VAL A 139 15.77 -14.42 -13.71
N LEU A 140 15.34 -14.32 -12.45
CA LEU A 140 15.10 -15.49 -11.60
C LEU A 140 13.99 -16.38 -12.17
N ILE A 141 12.87 -15.80 -12.60
CA ILE A 141 11.77 -16.52 -13.25
C ILE A 141 12.30 -17.27 -14.48
N GLY A 142 13.04 -16.60 -15.36
CA GLY A 142 13.65 -17.25 -16.53
C GLY A 142 14.50 -18.46 -16.14
N ARG A 143 15.32 -18.34 -15.09
CA ARG A 143 16.14 -19.45 -14.59
C ARG A 143 15.33 -20.61 -14.02
N VAL A 144 14.27 -20.32 -13.28
CA VAL A 144 13.40 -21.37 -12.72
C VAL A 144 12.66 -22.10 -13.85
N ARG A 145 12.15 -21.37 -14.85
CA ARG A 145 11.53 -21.97 -16.04
C ARG A 145 12.51 -22.91 -16.76
N GLU A 146 13.76 -22.48 -16.99
CA GLU A 146 14.81 -23.29 -17.60
C GLU A 146 15.16 -24.55 -16.80
N LEU A 147 15.26 -24.44 -15.47
CA LEU A 147 15.72 -25.54 -14.60
C LEU A 147 14.66 -26.62 -14.38
N PHE A 148 13.39 -26.23 -14.33
CA PHE A 148 12.29 -27.13 -13.96
C PHE A 148 11.33 -27.43 -15.11
N ASP A 149 11.60 -26.90 -16.31
CA ASP A 149 10.68 -26.97 -17.46
C ASP A 149 9.26 -26.48 -17.09
N ALA A 150 9.19 -25.49 -16.20
CA ALA A 150 7.92 -24.98 -15.66
C ALA A 150 7.50 -23.71 -16.39
N GLU A 151 6.20 -23.49 -16.53
CA GLU A 151 5.64 -22.17 -16.81
C GLU A 151 5.44 -21.41 -15.49
N ILE A 152 5.68 -20.10 -15.50
CA ILE A 152 5.51 -19.27 -14.30
C ILE A 152 4.74 -18.01 -14.67
N ASP A 153 3.53 -17.85 -14.17
CA ASP A 153 2.74 -16.63 -14.27
C ASP A 153 2.93 -15.80 -12.99
N TYR A 154 3.65 -14.67 -13.11
CA TYR A 154 3.93 -13.75 -12.02
C TYR A 154 3.15 -12.45 -12.22
N ASP A 155 2.22 -12.19 -11.32
CA ASP A 155 1.43 -10.96 -11.33
C ASP A 155 1.62 -10.19 -10.01
N PRO A 156 2.47 -9.14 -10.02
CA PRO A 156 2.71 -8.34 -8.84
C PRO A 156 1.57 -7.43 -8.43
N ARG A 157 0.59 -7.19 -9.30
CA ARG A 157 -0.60 -6.41 -8.94
C ARG A 157 -1.63 -7.27 -8.23
N ALA A 158 -1.73 -8.53 -8.64
CA ALA A 158 -2.55 -9.53 -7.95
C ALA A 158 -1.83 -10.20 -6.76
N GLU A 159 -0.56 -9.85 -6.54
CA GLU A 159 0.31 -10.41 -5.50
C GLU A 159 0.33 -11.96 -5.52
N ARG A 160 0.41 -12.54 -6.71
CA ARG A 160 0.40 -14.00 -6.92
C ARG A 160 1.52 -14.50 -7.83
N ILE A 161 1.89 -15.75 -7.63
CA ILE A 161 2.78 -16.55 -8.46
C ILE A 161 2.03 -17.86 -8.73
N LEU A 162 1.83 -18.20 -10.01
CA LEU A 162 1.37 -19.51 -10.44
C LEU A 162 2.51 -20.22 -11.17
N ILE A 163 2.88 -21.40 -10.69
CA ILE A 163 3.87 -22.27 -11.33
C ILE A 163 3.12 -23.46 -11.92
N THR A 164 3.32 -23.76 -13.20
CA THR A 164 2.71 -24.90 -13.88
C THR A 164 3.80 -25.82 -14.41
N LEU A 165 3.77 -27.09 -14.00
CA LEU A 165 4.71 -28.12 -14.41
C LEU A 165 4.28 -28.78 -15.74
N PRO A 166 5.18 -29.47 -16.48
CA PRO A 166 4.85 -30.12 -17.75
C PRO A 166 3.73 -31.17 -17.68
N ASN A 167 3.55 -31.78 -16.51
CA ASN A 167 2.48 -32.77 -16.27
C ASN A 167 1.10 -32.13 -16.05
N GLY A 168 1.01 -30.80 -16.04
CA GLY A 168 -0.20 -30.04 -15.80
C GLY A 168 -0.44 -29.67 -14.33
N ASP A 169 0.40 -30.14 -13.40
CA ASP A 169 0.29 -29.77 -11.99
C ASP A 169 0.61 -28.27 -11.81
N GLY A 170 -0.13 -27.62 -10.94
CA GLY A 170 0.02 -26.19 -10.66
C GLY A 170 0.22 -25.90 -9.18
N ASP A 171 1.07 -24.94 -8.85
CA ASP A 171 1.19 -24.37 -7.51
C ASP A 171 0.89 -22.87 -7.56
N LEU A 172 -0.10 -22.44 -6.78
CA LEU A 172 -0.53 -21.05 -6.69
C LEU A 172 -0.17 -20.50 -5.31
N THR A 173 0.80 -19.58 -5.30
CA THR A 173 1.26 -18.92 -4.08
C THR A 173 0.91 -17.43 -4.11
N PHE A 174 0.41 -16.93 -3.00
CA PHE A 174 0.15 -15.51 -2.78
C PHE A 174 1.23 -14.89 -1.89
N TYR A 175 1.46 -13.59 -2.03
CA TYR A 175 2.33 -12.83 -1.14
C TYR A 175 1.69 -11.49 -0.77
N GLY A 176 2.41 -10.63 -0.03
CA GLY A 176 1.96 -9.27 0.27
C GLY A 176 0.72 -9.21 1.18
N GLU A 177 -0.16 -8.28 0.89
CA GLU A 177 -1.44 -8.09 1.58
C GLU A 177 -2.48 -9.15 1.19
N MET A 178 -2.43 -9.66 -0.05
CA MET A 178 -3.29 -10.75 -0.50
C MET A 178 -3.03 -12.01 0.33
N ALA A 179 -1.76 -12.39 0.55
CA ALA A 179 -1.42 -13.52 1.40
C ALA A 179 -1.93 -13.36 2.84
N LYS A 180 -1.81 -12.17 3.42
CA LYS A 180 -2.34 -11.88 4.76
C LYS A 180 -3.86 -12.00 4.80
N THR A 181 -4.53 -11.44 3.79
CA THR A 181 -5.98 -11.49 3.66
C THR A 181 -6.47 -12.92 3.53
N LEU A 182 -5.82 -13.73 2.68
CA LEU A 182 -6.15 -15.14 2.53
C LEU A 182 -5.88 -15.91 3.82
N ASP A 183 -4.73 -15.71 4.48
CA ASP A 183 -4.42 -16.36 5.77
C ASP A 183 -5.45 -16.05 6.87
N GLU A 184 -5.96 -14.82 6.94
CA GLU A 184 -7.04 -14.45 7.86
C GLU A 184 -8.35 -15.18 7.54
N VAL A 185 -8.72 -15.24 6.26
CA VAL A 185 -9.98 -15.87 5.83
C VAL A 185 -9.91 -17.39 5.94
N THR A 186 -8.80 -18.02 5.55
CA THR A 186 -8.60 -19.48 5.67
C THR A 186 -8.66 -19.91 7.13
N LYS A 187 -7.99 -19.19 8.05
CA LYS A 187 -8.08 -19.45 9.50
C LYS A 187 -9.49 -19.36 10.05
N ARG A 188 -10.31 -18.45 9.51
CA ARG A 188 -11.67 -18.23 9.99
C ARG A 188 -12.67 -19.24 9.41
N THR A 189 -12.49 -19.60 8.14
CA THR A 189 -13.45 -20.42 7.39
C THR A 189 -13.11 -21.91 7.41
N GLY A 190 -11.83 -22.26 7.62
CA GLY A 190 -11.30 -23.62 7.50
C GLY A 190 -11.01 -24.04 6.06
N LEU A 191 -11.25 -23.17 5.07
CA LEU A 191 -10.95 -23.44 3.67
C LEU A 191 -9.47 -23.23 3.37
N ASP A 192 -8.95 -23.92 2.34
CA ASP A 192 -7.61 -23.64 1.83
C ASP A 192 -7.58 -22.33 1.01
N ALA A 193 -6.38 -21.76 0.84
CA ALA A 193 -6.20 -20.47 0.19
C ALA A 193 -6.64 -20.44 -1.27
N ALA A 194 -6.47 -21.55 -2.01
CA ALA A 194 -6.88 -21.62 -3.41
C ALA A 194 -8.41 -21.62 -3.54
N THR A 195 -9.10 -22.38 -2.68
CA THR A 195 -10.57 -22.37 -2.62
C THR A 195 -11.12 -20.99 -2.25
N VAL A 196 -10.55 -20.31 -1.25
CA VAL A 196 -10.96 -18.94 -0.89
C VAL A 196 -10.76 -17.99 -2.07
N TYR A 197 -9.63 -18.06 -2.76
CA TYR A 197 -9.34 -17.21 -3.90
C TYR A 197 -10.31 -17.44 -5.08
N LEU A 198 -10.62 -18.70 -5.39
CA LEU A 198 -11.61 -19.04 -6.43
C LEU A 198 -12.99 -18.49 -6.09
N LEU A 199 -13.44 -18.64 -4.84
CA LEU A 199 -14.70 -18.04 -4.39
C LEU A 199 -14.69 -16.51 -4.53
N MET A 200 -13.57 -15.85 -4.22
CA MET A 200 -13.43 -14.40 -4.43
C MET A 200 -13.56 -14.01 -5.90
N MET A 201 -12.95 -14.78 -6.80
CA MET A 201 -13.04 -14.56 -8.25
C MET A 201 -14.46 -14.77 -8.76
N ASP A 202 -15.11 -15.86 -8.38
CA ASP A 202 -16.49 -16.17 -8.78
C ASP A 202 -17.47 -15.12 -8.26
N MET A 203 -17.36 -14.73 -6.99
CA MET A 203 -18.17 -13.64 -6.43
C MET A 203 -17.94 -12.32 -7.16
N THR A 204 -16.69 -12.00 -7.49
CA THR A 204 -16.35 -10.77 -8.23
C THR A 204 -16.93 -10.81 -9.64
N SER A 205 -16.82 -11.93 -10.35
CA SER A 205 -17.40 -12.12 -11.68
C SER A 205 -18.92 -12.04 -11.65
N ALA A 206 -19.57 -12.71 -10.69
CA ALA A 206 -21.01 -12.66 -10.53
C ALA A 206 -21.51 -11.23 -10.21
N LEU A 207 -20.76 -10.48 -9.40
CA LEU A 207 -21.05 -9.08 -9.12
C LEU A 207 -20.91 -8.20 -10.37
N ILE A 208 -19.87 -8.41 -11.19
CA ILE A 208 -19.69 -7.73 -12.48
C ILE A 208 -20.88 -8.01 -13.38
N ASP A 209 -21.19 -9.28 -13.61
CA ASP A 209 -22.29 -9.70 -14.49
C ASP A 209 -23.64 -9.14 -14.03
N CYS A 210 -23.87 -9.12 -12.70
CA CYS A 210 -25.05 -8.53 -12.10
C CYS A 210 -25.09 -7.01 -12.34
N ALA A 211 -23.97 -6.32 -12.12
CA ALA A 211 -23.87 -4.88 -12.29
C ALA A 211 -24.03 -4.42 -13.75
N GLU A 212 -23.70 -5.27 -14.72
CA GLU A 212 -23.95 -4.99 -16.14
C GLU A 212 -25.43 -5.14 -16.51
N LYS A 213 -26.14 -6.08 -15.87
CA LYS A 213 -27.54 -6.39 -16.19
C LYS A 213 -28.53 -5.55 -15.37
N TYR A 214 -28.15 -5.16 -14.16
CA TYR A 214 -29.03 -4.52 -13.19
C TYR A 214 -28.35 -3.33 -12.52
N PRO A 215 -29.07 -2.22 -12.28
CA PRO A 215 -28.54 -1.12 -11.48
C PRO A 215 -28.21 -1.59 -10.06
N PHE A 216 -26.95 -1.41 -9.65
CA PHE A 216 -26.48 -1.83 -8.33
C PHE A 216 -26.60 -0.67 -7.32
N PRO A 217 -27.36 -0.82 -6.22
CA PRO A 217 -27.55 0.25 -5.25
C PRO A 217 -26.38 0.37 -4.27
N PHE A 218 -25.77 1.55 -4.21
CA PHE A 218 -24.83 1.95 -3.17
C PHE A 218 -25.51 2.85 -2.15
N ILE A 219 -25.46 2.48 -0.87
CA ILE A 219 -26.02 3.28 0.22
C ILE A 219 -24.88 4.00 0.94
N ARG A 220 -24.90 5.33 0.90
CA ARG A 220 -23.88 6.16 1.54
C ARG A 220 -24.49 7.38 2.21
N ASN A 221 -24.21 7.55 3.49
CA ASN A 221 -24.74 8.66 4.31
C ASN A 221 -26.27 8.82 4.21
N GLY A 222 -27.00 7.70 4.14
CA GLY A 222 -28.45 7.69 3.97
C GLY A 222 -28.97 7.98 2.55
N SER A 223 -28.08 8.30 1.61
CA SER A 223 -28.43 8.43 0.18
C SER A 223 -28.19 7.12 -0.56
N VAL A 224 -29.06 6.82 -1.55
CA VAL A 224 -28.91 5.67 -2.45
C VAL A 224 -28.46 6.18 -3.81
N LYS A 225 -27.34 5.66 -4.30
CA LYS A 225 -26.83 5.92 -5.65
C LYS A 225 -26.83 4.62 -6.44
N LEU A 226 -27.41 4.62 -7.63
CA LEU A 226 -27.39 3.45 -8.51
C LEU A 226 -26.15 3.51 -9.41
N ALA A 227 -25.37 2.44 -9.42
CA ALA A 227 -24.33 2.20 -10.42
C ALA A 227 -24.94 1.43 -11.59
N THR A 228 -24.79 1.94 -12.81
CA THR A 228 -25.40 1.36 -14.01
C THR A 228 -24.33 0.71 -14.88
N GLY A 229 -23.58 -0.22 -14.29
CA GLY A 229 -22.52 -0.96 -14.97
C GLY A 229 -21.35 -1.33 -14.04
N ALA A 230 -20.60 -2.35 -14.42
CA ALA A 230 -19.45 -2.84 -13.67
C ALA A 230 -18.41 -1.76 -13.37
N LYS A 231 -18.16 -0.84 -14.32
CA LYS A 231 -17.23 0.27 -14.15
C LYS A 231 -17.61 1.21 -13.01
N ASP A 232 -18.90 1.47 -12.82
CA ASP A 232 -19.39 2.33 -11.74
C ASP A 232 -19.31 1.61 -10.39
N VAL A 233 -19.60 0.29 -10.38
CA VAL A 233 -19.42 -0.56 -9.18
C VAL A 233 -17.97 -0.57 -8.73
N PHE A 234 -17.02 -0.79 -9.64
CA PHE A 234 -15.59 -0.75 -9.31
C PHE A 234 -15.15 0.63 -8.82
N ARG A 235 -15.62 1.71 -9.45
CA ARG A 235 -15.27 3.07 -9.02
C ARG A 235 -15.72 3.35 -7.59
N GLU A 236 -16.93 2.94 -7.23
CA GLU A 236 -17.44 3.12 -5.87
C GLU A 236 -16.76 2.16 -4.87
N ALA A 237 -16.44 0.92 -5.26
CA ALA A 237 -15.68 -0.01 -4.41
C ALA A 237 -14.25 0.49 -4.11
N ILE A 238 -13.55 1.03 -5.11
CA ILE A 238 -12.23 1.66 -4.95
C ILE A 238 -12.32 2.84 -3.98
N ARG A 239 -13.31 3.74 -4.18
CA ARG A 239 -13.54 4.87 -3.28
C ARG A 239 -13.80 4.43 -1.85
N ASP A 240 -14.62 3.40 -1.64
CA ASP A 240 -14.93 2.91 -0.30
C ASP A 240 -13.68 2.33 0.39
N GLN A 241 -12.78 1.66 -0.34
CA GLN A 241 -11.48 1.24 0.19
C GLN A 241 -10.58 2.44 0.51
N GLU A 242 -10.52 3.46 -0.34
CA GLU A 242 -9.75 4.69 -0.10
C GLU A 242 -10.22 5.43 1.18
N ILE A 243 -11.52 5.38 1.49
CA ILE A 243 -12.10 6.05 2.66
C ILE A 243 -11.99 5.20 3.93
N ARG A 244 -12.02 3.87 3.80
CA ARG A 244 -12.00 2.92 4.92
C ARG A 244 -10.95 1.84 4.73
N PRO A 245 -9.65 2.19 4.71
CA PRO A 245 -8.57 1.23 4.46
C PRO A 245 -8.50 0.11 5.52
N GLY A 246 -9.13 0.30 6.69
CA GLY A 246 -9.16 -0.69 7.77
C GLY A 246 -10.31 -1.71 7.70
N ARG A 247 -11.24 -1.63 6.74
CA ARG A 247 -12.29 -2.64 6.57
C ARG A 247 -11.74 -3.70 5.62
N SER A 248 -11.15 -4.77 6.16
CA SER A 248 -10.48 -5.76 5.30
C SER A 248 -11.51 -6.45 4.41
N VAL A 249 -11.19 -6.59 3.12
CA VAL A 249 -11.98 -7.39 2.18
C VAL A 249 -12.18 -8.80 2.75
N GLY A 250 -11.18 -9.31 3.48
CA GLY A 250 -11.24 -10.56 4.21
C GLY A 250 -12.35 -10.63 5.26
N GLU A 251 -12.57 -9.57 6.05
CA GLU A 251 -13.67 -9.54 7.03
C GLU A 251 -15.05 -9.62 6.37
N GLY A 252 -15.22 -8.93 5.24
CA GLY A 252 -16.45 -8.94 4.45
C GLY A 252 -16.72 -10.32 3.87
N LEU A 253 -15.70 -10.92 3.25
CA LEU A 253 -15.78 -12.25 2.67
C LEU A 253 -16.02 -13.33 3.72
N ALA A 254 -15.27 -13.32 4.81
CA ALA A 254 -15.43 -14.29 5.88
C ALA A 254 -16.83 -14.19 6.52
N ARG A 255 -17.35 -12.97 6.67
CA ARG A 255 -18.75 -12.78 7.12
C ARG A 255 -19.74 -13.37 6.11
N PHE A 256 -19.55 -13.14 4.82
CA PHE A 256 -20.43 -13.68 3.78
C PHE A 256 -20.46 -15.21 3.84
N ILE A 257 -19.29 -15.85 3.93
CA ILE A 257 -19.14 -17.31 4.08
C ILE A 257 -19.82 -17.80 5.36
N ASP A 258 -19.58 -17.16 6.50
CA ASP A 258 -20.21 -17.52 7.78
C ASP A 258 -21.75 -17.44 7.73
N THR A 259 -22.30 -16.52 6.93
CA THR A 259 -23.76 -16.34 6.78
C THR A 259 -24.41 -17.23 5.72
N HIS A 260 -23.63 -17.86 4.84
CA HIS A 260 -24.12 -18.75 3.78
C HIS A 260 -23.33 -20.06 3.73
N PRO A 261 -23.32 -20.84 4.82
CA PRO A 261 -22.53 -22.07 4.91
C PRO A 261 -22.97 -23.14 3.89
N ASP A 262 -24.20 -23.07 3.41
CA ASP A 262 -24.77 -23.93 2.37
C ASP A 262 -24.07 -23.78 1.01
N LEU A 263 -23.43 -22.63 0.75
CA LEU A 263 -22.71 -22.37 -0.49
C LEU A 263 -21.30 -22.96 -0.53
N VAL A 264 -20.77 -23.41 0.62
CA VAL A 264 -19.34 -23.73 0.78
C VAL A 264 -19.07 -25.23 0.85
N GLY A 265 -20.11 -26.06 0.82
CA GLY A 265 -19.98 -27.52 0.97
C GLY A 265 -19.57 -27.92 2.40
N PRO A 266 -19.58 -29.23 2.72
CA PRO A 266 -19.13 -29.71 4.03
C PRO A 266 -17.65 -29.39 4.24
N ARG A 267 -17.29 -28.94 5.45
CA ARG A 267 -15.90 -28.59 5.75
C ARG A 267 -15.02 -29.84 5.74
N ALA A 268 -13.74 -29.69 5.37
CA ALA A 268 -12.80 -30.80 5.31
C ALA A 268 -12.63 -31.54 6.66
N ASP A 269 -12.84 -30.86 7.79
CA ASP A 269 -12.83 -31.44 9.14
C ASP A 269 -14.12 -32.17 9.51
N GLN A 270 -15.17 -32.10 8.68
CA GLN A 270 -16.45 -32.78 8.86
C GLN A 270 -16.58 -34.06 8.02
N LEU A 271 -15.62 -34.34 7.15
CA LEU A 271 -15.63 -35.51 6.25
C LEU A 271 -14.95 -36.76 6.85
N ASP A 272 -14.35 -36.68 8.05
CA ASP A 272 -13.52 -37.77 8.60
C ASP A 272 -14.27 -38.80 9.48
N ASP A 273 -15.57 -38.59 9.78
CA ASP A 273 -16.34 -39.47 10.68
C ASP A 273 -17.42 -40.32 9.97
N SER A 274 -17.77 -40.04 8.72
CA SER A 274 -18.85 -40.75 8.01
C SER A 274 -18.41 -41.92 7.12
N ASP A 275 -17.11 -42.04 6.84
CA ASP A 275 -16.55 -43.08 5.94
C ASP A 275 -15.83 -44.21 6.71
N ARG A 276 -16.09 -44.35 8.02
CA ARG A 276 -15.58 -45.43 8.88
C ARG A 276 -16.60 -46.54 9.19
N GLU A 277 -17.56 -46.79 8.31
CA GLU A 277 -18.41 -47.99 8.34
C GLU A 277 -18.11 -48.96 7.19
#